data_AF-A0A0J6SN58-F1
#
_entry.id   AF-A0A0J6SN58-F1
#
_cell.length_a   1.000
_cell.length_b   1.000
_cell.length_c   1.000
_cell.angle_alpha   90.00
_cell.angle_beta   90.00
_cell.angle_gamma   90.00
#
_symmetry.space_group_name_H-M   'P 1'
#
loop_
_entity.id
_entity.type
_entity.pdbx_description
1 polymer ?
#
loop_
_entity_poly.entity_id
_entity_poly.type
_entity_poly.pdbx_seq_one_letter_code
_entity_poly.pdbx_strand_id
1 'polypeptide(L)'
;MSRARKRDAVLRLLRDEDLDTVSRSLGVTAATLSGWRDAFLVAGEASLTSRSTDADALESGRLKAKLGEMLLERELLEAKIAILEARGPGPLARRRSQS
;
A
#
# COMPACT_ATOMS: atom_id res chain seq x y z
N MET A 1 -22.78 -23.66 10.03
CA MET A 1 -21.59 -23.55 10.93
C MET A 1 -21.19 -22.08 11.03
N SER A 2 -20.87 -21.55 12.21
CA SER A 2 -20.49 -20.13 12.34
C SER A 2 -19.03 -19.87 11.93
N ARG A 3 -18.72 -18.64 11.50
CA ARG A 3 -17.35 -18.24 11.10
C ARG A 3 -16.34 -18.43 12.24
N ALA A 4 -16.72 -18.06 13.47
CA ALA A 4 -15.87 -18.24 14.65
C ALA A 4 -15.54 -19.71 14.91
N ARG A 5 -16.55 -20.60 14.82
CA ARG A 5 -16.36 -22.03 15.05
C ARG A 5 -15.48 -22.69 13.98
N LYS A 6 -15.60 -22.26 12.71
CA LYS A 6 -14.71 -22.67 11.62
C LYS A 6 -13.27 -22.18 11.83
N ARG A 7 -13.09 -20.92 12.28
CA ARG A 7 -11.78 -20.36 12.61
C ARG A 7 -11.10 -21.17 13.72
N ASP A 8 -11.80 -21.39 14.82
CA ASP A 8 -11.23 -22.07 15.98
C ASP A 8 -10.86 -23.53 15.65
N ALA A 9 -11.64 -24.20 14.78
CA ALA A 9 -11.32 -25.51 14.25
C ALA A 9 -9.97 -25.52 13.49
N VAL A 10 -9.78 -24.55 12.57
CA VAL A 10 -8.52 -24.43 11.83
C VAL A 10 -7.35 -24.11 12.76
N LEU A 11 -7.54 -23.23 13.75
CA LEU A 11 -6.49 -22.89 14.72
C LEU A 11 -6.07 -24.07 15.58
N ARG A 12 -6.99 -25.00 15.92
CA ARG A 12 -6.65 -26.25 16.62
C ARG A 12 -5.74 -27.12 15.76
N LEU A 13 -6.07 -27.31 14.48
CA LEU A 13 -5.21 -28.07 13.56
C LEU A 13 -3.82 -27.45 13.37
N LEU A 14 -3.70 -26.12 13.37
CA LEU A 14 -2.42 -25.43 13.27
C LEU A 14 -1.58 -25.50 14.56
N ARG A 15 -2.18 -25.93 15.68
CA ARG A 15 -1.51 -26.23 16.95
C ARG A 15 -1.21 -27.72 17.11
N ASP A 16 -1.20 -28.45 16.01
CA ASP A 16 -0.96 -29.90 15.94
C ASP A 16 -2.00 -30.78 16.66
N GLU A 17 -3.24 -30.29 16.85
CA GLU A 17 -4.32 -31.21 17.23
C GLU A 17 -4.68 -32.14 16.06
N ASP A 18 -4.92 -33.40 16.40
CA ASP A 18 -5.26 -34.47 15.48
C ASP A 18 -6.56 -34.20 14.70
N LEU A 19 -6.50 -34.44 13.38
CA LEU A 19 -7.57 -34.16 12.42
C LEU A 19 -8.87 -34.91 12.75
N ASP A 20 -8.78 -36.17 13.15
CA ASP A 20 -9.93 -37.01 13.48
C ASP A 20 -10.57 -36.59 14.81
N THR A 21 -9.74 -36.16 15.75
CA THR A 21 -10.18 -35.63 17.06
C THR A 21 -10.98 -34.35 16.87
N VAL A 22 -10.47 -33.41 16.07
CA VAL A 22 -11.17 -32.14 15.80
C VAL A 22 -12.45 -32.39 14.98
N SER A 23 -12.39 -33.25 13.96
CA SER A 23 -13.52 -33.71 13.14
C SER A 23 -14.69 -34.24 13.98
N ARG A 24 -14.41 -35.19 14.89
CA ARG A 24 -15.42 -35.77 15.80
C ARG A 24 -16.00 -34.72 16.75
N SER A 25 -15.17 -33.83 17.30
CA SER A 25 -15.64 -32.78 18.23
C SER A 25 -16.59 -31.76 17.58
N LEU A 26 -16.49 -31.58 16.26
CA LEU A 26 -17.27 -30.62 15.49
C LEU A 26 -18.41 -31.26 14.70
N GLY A 27 -18.46 -32.60 14.63
CA GLY A 27 -19.45 -33.33 13.83
C GLY A 27 -19.31 -33.08 12.32
N VAL A 28 -18.09 -32.82 11.84
CA VAL A 28 -17.80 -32.58 10.42
C VAL A 28 -16.77 -33.59 9.93
N THR A 29 -16.76 -33.90 8.64
CA THR A 29 -15.82 -34.88 8.10
C THR A 29 -14.38 -34.37 8.09
N ALA A 30 -13.41 -35.28 8.21
CA ALA A 30 -11.99 -34.95 8.10
C ALA A 30 -11.67 -34.23 6.77
N ALA A 31 -12.30 -34.65 5.66
CA ALA A 31 -12.16 -34.01 4.35
C ALA A 31 -12.68 -32.55 4.33
N THR A 32 -13.77 -32.27 5.05
CA THR A 32 -14.27 -30.89 5.19
C THR A 32 -13.28 -30.04 5.98
N LEU A 33 -12.73 -30.62 7.06
CA LEU A 33 -11.81 -29.93 7.94
C LEU A 33 -10.46 -29.66 7.25
N SER A 34 -9.94 -30.62 6.47
CA SER A 34 -8.74 -30.43 5.66
C SER A 34 -8.96 -29.36 4.61
N GLY A 35 -10.11 -29.36 3.91
CA GLY A 35 -10.45 -28.31 2.95
C GLY A 35 -10.52 -26.92 3.57
N TRP A 36 -10.92 -26.80 4.84
CA TRP A 36 -10.89 -25.52 5.56
C TRP A 36 -9.47 -25.07 5.90
N ARG A 37 -8.59 -25.99 6.30
CA ARG A 37 -7.18 -25.71 6.55
C ARG A 37 -6.49 -25.26 5.26
N ASP A 38 -6.69 -25.98 4.17
CA ASP A 38 -6.03 -25.68 2.89
C ASP A 38 -6.48 -24.32 2.35
N ALA A 39 -7.79 -24.03 2.40
CA ALA A 39 -8.31 -22.70 2.04
C ALA A 39 -7.75 -21.58 2.92
N PHE A 40 -7.54 -21.84 4.21
CA PHE A 40 -6.93 -20.87 5.13
C PHE A 40 -5.45 -20.63 4.80
N LEU A 41 -4.69 -21.68 4.47
CA LEU A 41 -3.28 -21.56 4.11
C LEU A 41 -3.09 -20.78 2.81
N VAL A 42 -3.88 -21.09 1.78
CA VAL A 42 -3.87 -20.34 0.50
C VAL A 42 -4.20 -18.86 0.71
N ALA A 43 -5.25 -18.56 1.47
CA ALA A 43 -5.61 -17.18 1.77
C ALA A 43 -4.55 -16.47 2.64
N GLY A 44 -3.93 -17.20 3.57
CA GLY A 44 -2.84 -16.70 4.41
C GLY A 44 -1.61 -16.32 3.58
N GLU A 45 -1.18 -17.21 2.69
CA GLU A 45 -0.06 -16.95 1.77
C GLU A 45 -0.34 -15.74 0.86
N ALA A 46 -1.53 -15.68 0.26
CA ALA A 46 -1.93 -14.54 -0.56
C ALA A 46 -1.89 -13.22 0.23
N SER A 47 -2.33 -13.23 1.50
CA SER A 47 -2.31 -12.05 2.36
C SER A 47 -0.91 -11.60 2.76
N LEU A 48 0.07 -12.50 2.82
CA LEU A 48 1.46 -12.15 3.12
C LEU A 48 2.10 -11.43 1.94
N THR A 49 1.78 -11.85 0.72
CA THR A 49 2.25 -11.22 -0.52
C THR A 49 1.54 -9.90 -0.80
N SER A 50 0.21 -9.85 -0.68
CA SER A 50 -0.58 -8.66 -1.04
C SER A 50 -0.31 -7.45 -0.13
N ARG A 51 -0.05 -7.67 1.17
CA ARG A 51 0.25 -6.59 2.11
C ARG A 51 1.51 -5.81 1.72
N SER A 52 2.53 -6.49 1.20
CA SER A 52 3.73 -5.83 0.68
C SER A 52 3.37 -4.97 -0.53
N THR A 53 2.66 -5.56 -1.49
CA THR A 53 2.26 -4.87 -2.72
C THR A 53 1.39 -3.64 -2.46
N ASP A 54 0.46 -3.72 -1.50
CA ASP A 54 -0.43 -2.61 -1.17
C ASP A 54 0.33 -1.45 -0.52
N ALA A 55 1.28 -1.74 0.37
CA ALA A 55 2.13 -0.74 1.01
C ALA A 55 3.02 -0.03 -0.03
N ASP A 56 3.65 -0.80 -0.91
CA ASP A 56 4.50 -0.28 -1.99
C ASP A 56 3.69 0.58 -2.99
N ALA A 57 2.46 0.17 -3.30
CA ALA A 57 1.56 0.93 -4.17
C ALA A 57 1.13 2.27 -3.56
N LEU A 58 0.83 2.29 -2.26
CA LEU A 58 0.51 3.52 -1.52
C LEU A 58 1.70 4.48 -1.48
N GLU A 59 2.90 3.97 -1.21
CA GLU A 59 4.12 4.78 -1.23
C GLU A 59 4.41 5.33 -2.63
N SER A 60 4.29 4.49 -3.67
CA SER A 60 4.45 4.91 -5.08
C SER A 60 3.47 6.03 -5.44
N GLY A 61 2.21 5.90 -5.04
CA GLY A 61 1.19 6.93 -5.23
C GLY A 61 1.56 8.26 -4.56
N ARG A 62 1.99 8.21 -3.30
CA ARG A 62 2.45 9.39 -2.55
C ARG A 62 3.66 10.05 -3.20
N LEU A 63 4.65 9.27 -3.65
CA LEU A 63 5.84 9.79 -4.32
C LEU A 63 5.50 10.44 -5.66
N LYS A 64 4.61 9.84 -6.46
CA LYS A 64 4.12 10.41 -7.73
C LYS A 64 3.38 11.73 -7.51
N ALA A 65 2.53 11.83 -6.49
CA ALA A 65 1.83 13.07 -6.16
C ALA A 65 2.81 14.19 -5.82
N LYS A 66 3.78 13.91 -4.93
CA LYS A 66 4.81 14.88 -4.56
C LYS A 66 5.68 15.30 -5.75
N LEU A 67 6.02 14.37 -6.63
CA LEU A 67 6.74 14.68 -7.86
C LEU A 67 5.93 15.61 -8.77
N GLY A 68 4.63 15.37 -8.92
CA GLY A 68 3.72 16.24 -9.67
C GLY A 68 3.68 17.66 -9.11
N GLU A 69 3.55 17.81 -7.79
CA GLU A 69 3.62 19.11 -7.11
C GLU A 69 4.93 19.84 -7.41
N MET A 70 6.07 19.16 -7.28
CA MET A 70 7.39 19.75 -7.55
C MET A 70 7.57 20.14 -9.03
N LEU A 71 7.02 19.38 -9.97
CA LEU A 71 7.06 19.70 -11.40
C LEU A 71 6.23 20.94 -11.71
N LEU A 72 5.02 21.05 -11.14
CA LEU A 72 4.18 22.25 -11.29
C LEU A 72 4.84 23.49 -10.69
N GLU A 73 5.45 23.37 -9.51
CA GLU A 73 6.23 24.46 -8.90
C GLU A 73 7.40 24.89 -9.80
N ARG A 74 8.11 23.92 -10.39
CA ARG A 74 9.20 24.18 -11.32
C ARG A 74 8.71 24.92 -12.57
N GLU A 75 7.64 24.47 -13.20
CA GLU A 75 7.05 25.12 -14.38
C GLU A 75 6.64 26.56 -14.09
N LEU A 76 6.03 26.81 -12.92
CA LEU A 76 5.65 28.15 -12.48
C LEU A 76 6.87 29.06 -12.27
N LEU A 77 7.95 28.53 -11.68
CA LEU A 77 9.20 29.26 -11.49
C LEU A 77 9.86 29.60 -12.83
N GLU A 78 9.90 28.65 -13.76
CA GLU A 78 10.44 28.86 -15.11
C GLU A 78 9.65 29.95 -15.87
N ALA A 79 8.32 29.91 -15.80
CA ALA A 79 7.48 30.95 -16.38
C ALA A 79 7.73 32.33 -15.76
N LYS A 80 7.90 32.40 -14.43
CA LYS A 80 8.21 33.64 -13.72
C LYS A 80 9.57 34.22 -14.14
N ILE A 81 10.58 33.36 -14.28
CA ILE A 81 11.92 33.77 -14.76
C ILE A 81 11.81 34.36 -16.15
N ALA A 82 11.15 33.66 -17.09
CA ALA A 82 10.98 34.13 -18.45
C ALA A 82 10.30 35.51 -18.52
N ILE A 83 9.27 35.75 -17.70
CA ILE A 83 8.59 37.05 -17.61
C ILE A 83 9.53 38.14 -17.08
N LEU A 84 10.35 37.84 -16.07
CA LEU A 84 11.28 38.80 -15.49
C LEU A 84 12.42 39.15 -16.45
N GLU A 85 12.95 38.17 -17.17
CA GLU A 85 13.98 38.36 -18.20
C GLU A 85 13.43 39.19 -19.38
N ALA A 86 12.20 38.89 -19.83
CA ALA A 86 11.56 39.65 -20.91
C ALA A 86 11.26 41.11 -20.54
N ARG A 87 11.03 41.42 -19.26
CA ARG A 87 10.83 42.80 -18.79
C ARG A 87 12.12 43.63 -18.77
N GLY A 88 13.29 43.00 -18.95
CA GLY A 88 14.59 43.67 -18.92
C GLY A 88 14.96 44.24 -17.54
N PRO A 89 16.14 44.87 -17.39
CA PRO A 89 16.53 45.50 -16.13
C PRO A 89 15.50 46.57 -15.75
N GLY A 90 14.79 46.35 -14.64
CA GLY A 90 13.81 47.30 -14.13
C GLY A 90 14.43 48.67 -13.77
N PRO A 91 13.61 49.69 -13.50
CA PRO A 91 14.05 51.08 -13.24
C PRO A 91 15.14 51.24 -12.17
N LEU A 92 15.31 50.24 -11.31
CA LEU A 92 16.29 50.22 -10.22
C LEU A 92 17.72 49.84 -10.68
N ALA A 93 17.88 49.15 -11.81
CA ALA A 93 19.19 48.79 -12.35
C ALA A 93 19.93 50.01 -12.94
N ARG A 94 19.20 51.04 -13.38
CA ARG A 94 19.79 52.28 -13.93
C ARG A 94 20.34 53.26 -12.87
N ARG A 95 20.14 53.01 -11.58
CA ARG A 95 20.52 53.95 -10.50
C ARG A 95 21.84 53.62 -9.80
N ARG A 96 22.68 52.76 -10.41
CA ARG A 96 24.05 52.46 -9.95
C ARG A 96 25.04 52.62 -11.10
N SER A 97 25.28 53.86 -11.52
CA SER A 97 26.52 54.28 -12.22
C SER A 97 26.49 55.77 -12.55
N GLN A 98 26.62 56.64 -11.54
CA GLN A 98 27.21 57.98 -11.70
C GLN A 98 27.89 58.36 -10.37
N SER A 99 29.13 57.92 -10.21
CA SER A 99 30.16 58.55 -9.37
C SER A 99 31.52 58.09 -9.85
#